data_AF-A0A4Q3J3B9-F1
#
_entry.id   AF-A0A4Q3J3B9-F1
#
_cell.length_a   1.000
_cell.length_b   1.000
_cell.length_c   1.000
_cell.angle_alpha   90.00
_cell.angle_beta   90.00
_cell.angle_gamma   90.00
#
_symmetry.space_group_name_H-M   'P 1'
#
loop_
_entity.id
_entity.type
_entity.pdbx_description
1 polymer ?
#
loop_
_entity_poly.entity_id
_entity_poly.type
_entity_poly.pdbx_seq_one_letter_code
_entity_poly.pdbx_strand_id
1 'polypeptide(L)'
;MRFIVYGVGAIGGTIAASLALAGRDVLGIARGRMLDAIRANGLLFRTPDGEQRVRFPCHGGPDEIDFRPDDVILLAMKSQDTEAALLALRAAGVTAQAIVCAQNGVANERMALRFFPNVYGMTVMLPADFTVPGEVNCYGGPKRGVFDLGRYSSGADDTAEAIAGHLRAASFAAFVLEDVMRSK
;
A
#
# COMPACT_ATOMS: atom_id res chain seq x y z
N MET A 1 8.99 -11.61 0.46
CA MET A 1 8.44 -10.23 0.46
C MET A 1 7.12 -10.25 1.19
N ARG A 2 7.00 -9.44 2.24
CA ARG A 2 5.74 -9.17 2.96
C ARG A 2 5.31 -7.73 2.70
N PHE A 3 4.02 -7.50 2.48
CA PHE A 3 3.48 -6.17 2.21
C PHE A 3 2.87 -5.56 3.48
N ILE A 4 3.43 -4.43 3.91
CA ILE A 4 2.91 -3.62 5.01
C ILE A 4 2.10 -2.47 4.40
N VAL A 5 0.78 -2.50 4.53
CA VAL A 5 -0.09 -1.46 3.98
C VAL A 5 -0.41 -0.44 5.07
N TYR A 6 0.34 0.67 5.09
CA TYR A 6 0.13 1.74 6.06
C TYR A 6 -0.98 2.69 5.58
N GLY A 7 -2.18 2.48 6.12
CA GLY A 7 -3.38 3.20 5.74
C GLY A 7 -4.35 2.29 5.00
N VAL A 8 -5.06 1.42 5.73
CA VAL A 8 -6.13 0.58 5.17
C VAL A 8 -7.41 1.41 4.97
N GLY A 9 -7.40 2.29 3.98
CA GLY A 9 -8.57 3.00 3.46
C GLY A 9 -9.01 2.43 2.11
N ALA A 10 -9.65 3.23 1.24
CA ALA A 10 -10.09 2.79 -0.09
C ALA A 10 -8.96 2.16 -0.93
N ILE A 11 -7.87 2.90 -1.13
CA ILE A 11 -6.72 2.47 -1.93
C ILE A 11 -5.96 1.34 -1.23
N GLY A 12 -5.48 1.60 0.00
CA GLY A 12 -4.70 0.62 0.75
C GLY A 12 -5.47 -0.66 1.05
N GLY A 13 -6.75 -0.57 1.43
CA GLY A 13 -7.60 -1.74 1.66
C GLY A 13 -7.85 -2.56 0.41
N THR A 14 -8.05 -1.92 -0.74
CA THR A 14 -8.16 -2.63 -2.03
C THR A 14 -6.86 -3.35 -2.38
N ILE A 15 -5.70 -2.70 -2.21
CA ILE A 15 -4.39 -3.32 -2.45
C ILE A 15 -4.14 -4.48 -1.48
N ALA A 16 -4.38 -4.27 -0.18
CA ALA A 16 -4.21 -5.29 0.87
C ALA A 16 -5.10 -6.51 0.62
N ALA A 17 -6.39 -6.30 0.37
CA ALA A 17 -7.34 -7.38 0.08
C ALA A 17 -6.92 -8.16 -1.17
N SER A 18 -6.58 -7.46 -2.24
CA SER A 18 -6.17 -8.07 -3.50
C SER A 18 -4.89 -8.89 -3.38
N LEU A 19 -3.88 -8.39 -2.66
CA LEU A 19 -2.63 -9.12 -2.40
C LEU A 19 -2.86 -10.35 -1.51
N ALA A 20 -3.67 -10.22 -0.46
CA ALA A 20 -4.00 -11.33 0.43
C ALA A 20 -4.74 -12.45 -0.31
N LEU A 21 -5.70 -12.10 -1.18
CA LEU A 21 -6.41 -13.05 -2.03
C LEU A 21 -5.52 -13.74 -3.06
N ALA A 22 -4.43 -13.08 -3.48
CA ALA A 22 -3.39 -13.68 -4.31
C ALA A 22 -2.37 -14.51 -3.51
N GLY A 23 -2.65 -14.81 -2.24
CA GLY A 23 -1.80 -15.63 -1.37
C GLY A 23 -0.51 -14.95 -0.93
N ARG A 24 -0.44 -13.61 -0.93
CA ARG A 24 0.73 -12.86 -0.45
C ARG A 24 0.65 -12.62 1.06
N ASP A 25 1.81 -12.56 1.70
CA ASP A 25 1.92 -12.16 3.11
C ASP A 25 1.64 -10.66 3.21
N VAL A 26 0.55 -10.30 3.88
CA VAL A 26 0.03 -8.92 3.97
C VAL A 26 -0.25 -8.60 5.43
N LEU A 27 0.15 -7.41 5.85
CA LEU A 27 -0.18 -6.82 7.14
C LEU A 27 -0.68 -5.39 6.91
N GLY A 28 -1.83 -5.05 7.48
CA GLY A 28 -2.39 -3.70 7.40
C GLY A 28 -2.08 -2.87 8.64
N ILE A 29 -1.97 -1.55 8.48
CA ILE A 29 -2.01 -0.59 9.59
C ILE A 29 -3.23 0.31 9.39
N ALA A 30 -4.13 0.29 10.36
CA ALA A 30 -5.36 1.08 10.37
C ALA A 30 -5.57 1.70 11.75
N ARG A 31 -6.51 2.63 11.88
CA ARG A 31 -6.81 3.29 13.16
C ARG A 31 -8.32 3.39 13.38
N GLY A 32 -8.70 3.55 14.65
CA GLY A 32 -10.09 3.76 15.06
C GLY A 32 -11.05 2.69 14.54
N ARG A 33 -12.25 3.10 14.14
CA ARG A 33 -13.34 2.19 13.72
C ARG A 33 -12.95 1.25 12.58
N MET A 34 -12.05 1.66 11.69
CA MET A 34 -11.57 0.80 10.61
C MET A 34 -10.73 -0.37 11.14
N LEU A 35 -9.80 -0.08 12.06
CA LEU A 35 -9.01 -1.11 12.73
C LEU A 35 -9.89 -2.09 13.51
N ASP A 36 -10.82 -1.57 14.30
CA ASP A 36 -11.71 -2.38 15.12
C ASP A 36 -12.55 -3.34 14.26
N ALA A 37 -13.10 -2.84 13.15
CA ALA A 37 -13.88 -3.64 12.22
C ALA A 37 -13.05 -4.74 11.55
N ILE A 38 -11.84 -4.41 11.08
CA ILE A 38 -10.93 -5.39 10.45
C ILE A 38 -10.49 -6.46 11.46
N ARG A 39 -10.16 -6.09 12.70
CA ARG A 39 -9.77 -7.04 13.74
C ARG A 39 -10.92 -7.99 14.10
N ALA A 40 -12.14 -7.47 14.23
CA ALA A 40 -13.30 -8.27 14.59
C ALA A 40 -13.71 -9.24 13.46
N ASN A 41 -13.80 -8.74 12.23
CA ASN A 41 -14.47 -9.47 11.16
C ASN A 41 -13.59 -9.76 9.94
N GLY A 42 -12.46 -9.10 9.78
CA GLY A 42 -11.76 -8.96 8.50
C GLY A 42 -12.33 -7.83 7.66
N LEU A 43 -11.73 -7.59 6.50
CA LEU A 43 -12.14 -6.54 5.57
C LEU A 43 -13.15 -7.10 4.56
N LEU A 44 -14.35 -6.52 4.48
CA LEU A 44 -15.28 -6.81 3.40
C LEU A 44 -14.82 -6.10 2.13
N PHE A 45 -14.47 -6.87 1.11
CA PHE A 45 -13.97 -6.37 -0.16
C PHE A 45 -15.02 -6.59 -1.25
N ARG A 46 -15.49 -5.51 -1.85
CA ARG A 46 -16.49 -5.50 -2.92
C ARG A 46 -15.84 -5.12 -4.24
N THR A 47 -16.00 -5.95 -5.27
CA THR A 47 -15.54 -5.71 -6.64
C THR A 47 -16.69 -5.96 -7.63
N PRO A 48 -16.53 -5.63 -8.93
CA PRO A 48 -17.53 -5.99 -9.93
C PRO A 48 -17.76 -7.51 -10.05
N ASP A 49 -16.79 -8.33 -9.62
CA ASP A 49 -16.87 -9.79 -9.63
C ASP A 49 -17.65 -10.37 -8.44
N GLY A 50 -17.91 -9.55 -7.41
CA GLY A 50 -18.64 -9.96 -6.20
C GLY A 50 -18.03 -9.39 -4.92
N GLU A 51 -18.53 -9.89 -3.78
CA GLU A 51 -18.06 -9.52 -2.45
C GLU A 51 -17.40 -10.71 -1.73
N GLN A 52 -16.38 -10.43 -0.92
CA GLN A 52 -15.76 -11.44 -0.08
C GLN A 52 -15.11 -10.81 1.15
N ARG A 53 -15.07 -11.57 2.26
CA ARG A 53 -14.42 -11.12 3.49
C ARG A 53 -12.99 -11.63 3.54
N VAL A 54 -12.03 -10.71 3.49
CA VAL A 54 -10.60 -11.00 3.45
C VAL A 54 -10.00 -10.78 4.84
N ARG A 55 -9.22 -11.75 5.30
CA ARG A 55 -8.55 -11.69 6.60
C ARG A 55 -7.04 -11.56 6.41
N PHE A 56 -6.47 -10.58 7.10
CA PHE A 56 -5.03 -10.37 7.23
C PHE A 56 -4.77 -9.68 8.58
N PRO A 57 -3.58 -9.85 9.20
CA PRO A 57 -3.21 -9.12 10.41
C PRO A 57 -3.33 -7.60 10.24
N CYS A 58 -3.92 -6.92 11.22
CA CYS A 58 -4.05 -5.46 11.19
C CYS A 58 -3.68 -4.83 12.53
N HIS A 59 -2.74 -3.88 12.50
CA HIS A 59 -2.16 -3.21 13.66
C HIS A 59 -2.58 -1.74 13.76
N GLY A 60 -2.51 -1.17 14.96
CA GLY A 60 -2.82 0.25 15.21
C GLY A 60 -1.69 1.19 14.82
N GLY A 61 -0.45 0.70 14.87
CA GLY A 61 0.74 1.47 14.55
C GLY A 61 1.95 0.61 14.19
N PRO A 62 3.03 1.24 13.67
CA PRO A 62 4.28 0.57 13.36
C PRO A 62 4.96 -0.11 14.55
N ASP A 63 4.77 0.41 15.76
CA ASP A 63 5.36 -0.09 17.01
C ASP A 63 4.86 -1.48 17.43
N GLU A 64 3.75 -1.95 16.86
CA GLU A 64 3.24 -3.31 17.06
C GLU A 64 3.86 -4.33 16.09
N ILE A 65 4.74 -3.91 15.18
CA ILE A 65 5.25 -4.73 14.06
C ILE A 65 6.72 -5.06 14.28
N ASP A 66 7.03 -6.35 14.25
CA ASP A 66 8.41 -6.82 14.04
C ASP A 66 8.75 -6.76 12.55
N PHE A 67 9.42 -5.68 12.14
CA PHE A 67 9.77 -5.42 10.75
C PHE A 67 10.85 -6.37 10.26
N ARG A 68 10.64 -6.92 9.06
CA ARG A 68 11.57 -7.81 8.37
C ARG A 68 12.40 -7.02 7.35
N PRO A 69 13.59 -7.51 6.97
CA PRO A 69 14.37 -6.90 5.90
C PRO A 69 13.65 -6.90 4.53
N ASP A 70 12.78 -7.88 4.26
CA ASP A 70 12.06 -8.05 2.99
C ASP A 70 10.65 -7.43 2.97
N ASP A 71 10.36 -6.55 3.95
CA ASP A 71 9.11 -5.80 3.99
C ASP A 71 9.08 -4.70 2.94
N VAL A 72 7.92 -4.58 2.28
CA VAL A 72 7.57 -3.45 1.43
C VAL A 72 6.45 -2.66 2.10
N ILE A 73 6.72 -1.40 2.41
CA ILE A 73 5.81 -0.52 3.14
C ILE A 73 5.11 0.41 2.16
N LEU A 74 3.83 0.17 1.92
CA LEU A 74 2.96 0.98 1.07
C LEU A 74 2.31 2.08 1.92
N LEU A 75 2.63 3.34 1.63
CA LEU A 75 1.97 4.50 2.23
C LEU A 75 0.70 4.80 1.45
N ALA A 76 -0.45 4.61 2.08
CA ALA A 76 -1.77 4.78 1.47
C ALA A 76 -2.71 5.69 2.27
N MET A 77 -2.19 6.40 3.28
CA MET A 77 -2.89 7.49 3.96
C MET A 77 -2.91 8.78 3.11
N LYS A 78 -3.69 9.78 3.52
CA LYS A 78 -3.66 11.10 2.89
C LYS A 78 -2.32 11.80 3.13
N SER A 79 -1.88 12.63 2.19
CA SER A 79 -0.54 13.24 2.21
C SER A 79 -0.24 14.06 3.47
N GLN A 80 -1.26 14.66 4.11
CA GLN A 80 -1.05 15.41 5.36
C GLN A 80 -0.55 14.55 6.53
N ASP A 81 -0.77 13.23 6.48
CA ASP A 81 -0.40 12.30 7.54
C ASP A 81 0.96 11.63 7.31
N THR A 82 1.58 11.87 6.14
CA THR A 82 2.78 11.14 5.70
C THR A 82 3.99 11.42 6.60
N GLU A 83 4.24 12.65 7.06
CA GLU A 83 5.41 12.96 7.89
C GLU A 83 5.37 12.22 9.24
N ALA A 84 4.22 12.25 9.91
CA ALA A 84 4.01 11.54 11.17
C ALA A 84 4.15 10.01 10.98
N ALA A 85 3.68 9.48 9.86
CA ALA A 85 3.83 8.06 9.53
C ALA A 85 5.30 7.66 9.34
N LEU A 86 6.10 8.46 8.61
CA LEU A 86 7.52 8.22 8.39
C LEU A 86 8.31 8.26 9.70
N LEU A 87 8.02 9.23 10.58
CA LEU A 87 8.61 9.30 11.92
C LEU A 87 8.30 8.06 12.76
N ALA A 88 7.05 7.59 12.73
CA ALA A 88 6.64 6.39 13.45
C ALA A 88 7.33 5.13 12.91
N LEU A 89 7.46 4.98 11.58
CA LEU A 89 8.21 3.88 10.96
C LEU A 89 9.68 3.89 11.41
N ARG A 90 10.32 5.06 11.43
CA ARG A 90 11.72 5.20 11.87
C ARG A 90 11.88 4.84 13.35
N ALA A 91 10.95 5.30 14.20
CA ALA A 91 10.94 4.95 15.62
C ALA A 91 10.75 3.45 15.86
N ALA A 92 9.98 2.78 15.00
CA ALA A 92 9.75 1.33 15.04
C ALA A 92 10.89 0.50 14.40
N GLY A 93 12.01 1.10 14.02
CA GLY A 93 13.20 0.38 13.54
C GLY A 93 13.25 0.10 12.03
N VAL A 94 12.36 0.71 11.24
CA VAL A 94 12.50 0.69 9.77
C VAL A 94 13.77 1.45 9.38
N THR A 95 14.54 0.88 8.45
CA THR A 95 15.84 1.44 8.04
C THR A 95 16.02 1.38 6.53
N ALA A 96 16.05 0.17 5.94
CA ALA A 96 16.38 -0.06 4.54
C ALA A 96 15.24 -0.71 3.73
N GLN A 97 14.08 -0.97 4.35
CA GLN A 97 12.90 -1.47 3.67
C GLN A 97 12.44 -0.53 2.55
N ALA A 98 11.76 -1.09 1.54
CA ALA A 98 11.20 -0.28 0.46
C ALA A 98 9.99 0.53 0.96
N ILE A 99 10.05 1.85 0.82
CA ILE A 99 8.95 2.77 1.11
C ILE A 99 8.29 3.17 -0.21
N VAL A 100 7.06 2.74 -0.43
CA VAL A 100 6.31 3.01 -1.65
C VAL A 100 5.22 4.03 -1.37
N CYS A 101 5.33 5.20 -1.99
CA CYS A 101 4.34 6.27 -1.86
C CYS A 101 3.18 6.02 -2.84
N ALA A 102 2.14 5.30 -2.38
CA ALA A 102 0.92 4.99 -3.13
C ALA A 102 -0.13 6.12 -3.04
N GLN A 103 0.34 7.36 -2.97
CA GLN A 103 -0.46 8.57 -3.02
C GLN A 103 -0.15 9.35 -4.30
N ASN A 104 -1.15 9.90 -4.98
CA ASN A 104 -0.93 10.70 -6.20
C ASN A 104 -0.33 12.10 -5.94
N GLY A 105 -0.15 12.51 -4.68
CA GLY A 105 0.56 13.77 -4.40
C GLY A 105 2.07 13.65 -4.59
N VAL A 106 2.69 14.63 -5.26
CA VAL A 106 4.12 14.65 -5.64
C VAL A 106 5.11 15.01 -4.52
N ALA A 107 4.61 15.32 -3.31
CA ALA A 107 5.46 15.75 -2.20
C ALA A 107 5.94 14.59 -1.32
N ASN A 108 5.29 13.44 -1.40
CA ASN A 108 5.45 12.33 -0.44
C ASN A 108 6.82 11.66 -0.58
N GLU A 109 7.29 11.44 -1.81
CA GLU A 109 8.54 10.74 -2.11
C GLU A 109 9.75 11.55 -1.61
N ARG A 110 9.76 12.85 -1.94
CA ARG A 110 10.79 13.77 -1.46
C ARG A 110 10.83 13.81 0.06
N MET A 111 9.67 13.75 0.71
CA MET A 111 9.59 13.72 2.17
C MET A 111 10.11 12.39 2.73
N ALA A 112 9.70 11.25 2.15
CA ALA A 112 10.17 9.92 2.54
C ALA A 112 11.69 9.78 2.38
N LEU A 113 12.28 10.36 1.34
CA LEU A 113 13.73 10.30 1.07
C LEU A 113 14.56 10.99 2.17
N ARG A 114 13.97 11.90 2.96
CA ARG A 114 14.63 12.51 4.12
C ARG A 114 14.81 11.53 5.29
N PHE A 115 14.08 10.41 5.28
CA PHE A 115 14.06 9.42 6.36
C PHE A 115 14.63 8.06 5.94
N PHE A 116 14.40 7.65 4.69
CA PHE A 116 14.72 6.30 4.22
C PHE A 116 15.43 6.35 2.85
N PRO A 117 16.38 5.43 2.58
CA PRO A 117 17.17 5.43 1.36
C PRO A 117 16.47 4.78 0.16
N ASN A 118 15.48 3.91 0.41
CA ASN A 118 14.80 3.11 -0.61
C ASN A 118 13.36 3.58 -0.77
N VAL A 119 13.18 4.62 -1.59
CA VAL A 119 11.89 5.28 -1.82
C VAL A 119 11.44 5.05 -3.24
N TYR A 120 10.15 4.73 -3.39
CA TYR A 120 9.50 4.46 -4.65
C TYR A 120 8.25 5.35 -4.78
N GLY A 121 8.04 5.90 -5.96
CA GLY A 121 6.78 6.54 -6.33
C GLY A 121 5.83 5.51 -6.92
N MET A 122 4.55 5.60 -6.58
CA MET A 122 3.49 4.86 -7.28
C MET A 122 2.35 5.79 -7.67
N THR A 123 2.11 5.94 -8.97
CA THR A 123 0.91 6.59 -9.50
C THR A 123 -0.24 5.60 -9.45
N VAL A 124 -1.37 6.03 -8.89
CA VAL A 124 -2.51 5.17 -8.58
C VAL A 124 -3.72 5.59 -9.41
N MET A 125 -4.10 4.74 -10.37
CA MET A 125 -5.34 4.83 -11.13
C MET A 125 -6.26 3.68 -10.70
N LEU A 126 -6.89 3.86 -9.54
CA LEU A 126 -7.73 2.86 -8.89
C LEU A 126 -9.04 3.52 -8.40
N PRO A 127 -10.17 3.31 -9.12
CA PRO A 127 -11.45 3.81 -8.67
C PRO A 127 -11.92 2.96 -7.49
N ALA A 128 -11.77 3.50 -6.28
CA ALA A 128 -12.17 2.83 -5.05
C ALA A 128 -12.65 3.85 -4.00
N ASP A 129 -13.55 3.41 -3.13
CA ASP A 129 -13.98 4.16 -1.96
C ASP A 129 -14.13 3.26 -0.72
N PHE A 130 -14.39 3.91 0.41
CA PHE A 130 -14.83 3.25 1.62
C PHE A 130 -15.75 4.21 2.36
N THR A 131 -16.98 3.79 2.63
CA THR A 131 -18.00 4.61 3.30
C THR A 131 -18.42 4.00 4.65
N VAL A 132 -18.19 2.70 4.81
CA VAL A 132 -18.49 1.94 6.03
C VAL A 132 -17.18 1.39 6.59
N PRO A 133 -16.87 1.59 7.90
CA PRO A 133 -15.71 0.97 8.52
C PRO A 133 -15.74 -0.56 8.38
N GLY A 134 -14.63 -1.13 7.93
CA GLY A 134 -14.50 -2.57 7.65
C GLY A 134 -14.89 -2.97 6.23
N GLU A 135 -15.27 -2.03 5.37
CA GLU A 135 -15.63 -2.30 3.97
C GLU A 135 -14.82 -1.43 3.02
N VAL A 136 -14.45 -1.97 1.84
CA VAL A 136 -13.92 -1.18 0.72
C VAL A 136 -14.55 -1.63 -0.59
N ASN A 137 -14.89 -0.66 -1.43
CA ASN A 137 -15.41 -0.88 -2.77
C ASN A 137 -14.32 -0.57 -3.80
N CYS A 138 -14.05 -1.51 -4.70
CA CYS A 138 -13.24 -1.30 -5.89
C CYS A 138 -14.15 -1.42 -7.10
N TYR A 139 -14.13 -0.41 -7.97
CA TYR A 139 -15.01 -0.35 -9.14
C TYR A 139 -14.33 -0.81 -10.43
N GLY A 140 -13.02 -1.04 -10.41
CA GLY A 140 -12.26 -1.47 -11.57
C GLY A 140 -12.39 -2.97 -11.87
N GLY A 141 -12.48 -3.29 -13.16
CA GLY A 141 -12.44 -4.65 -13.72
C GLY A 141 -12.13 -4.61 -15.22
N PRO A 142 -11.51 -5.65 -15.82
CA PRO A 142 -11.05 -6.90 -15.21
C PRO A 142 -9.75 -6.76 -14.40
N LYS A 143 -9.01 -5.66 -14.59
CA LYS A 143 -7.95 -5.25 -13.67
C LYS A 143 -8.51 -4.21 -12.71
N ARG A 144 -8.21 -4.39 -11.43
CA ARG A 144 -8.78 -3.56 -10.34
C ARG A 144 -8.33 -2.11 -10.44
N GLY A 145 -7.09 -1.89 -10.87
CA GLY A 145 -6.52 -0.57 -11.11
C GLY A 145 -5.22 -0.69 -11.92
N VAL A 146 -4.71 0.46 -12.30
CA VAL A 146 -3.44 0.62 -13.01
C VAL A 146 -2.46 1.38 -12.13
N PHE A 147 -1.23 0.89 -12.03
CA PHE A 147 -0.16 1.47 -11.24
C PHE A 147 1.08 1.67 -12.10
N ASP A 148 1.64 2.87 -12.06
CA ASP A 148 2.99 3.12 -12.52
C ASP A 148 3.89 3.19 -11.29
N LEU A 149 4.98 2.44 -11.28
CA LEU A 149 5.90 2.27 -10.15
C LEU A 149 7.32 2.56 -10.60
N GLY A 150 8.12 3.23 -9.78
CA GLY A 150 9.54 3.44 -10.06
C GLY A 150 10.29 3.92 -8.82
N ARG A 151 11.61 3.84 -8.87
CA ARG A 151 12.49 4.37 -7.83
C ARG A 151 12.49 5.90 -7.89
N TYR A 152 12.45 6.53 -6.73
CA TYR A 152 12.57 7.98 -6.61
C TYR A 152 14.05 8.39 -6.45
N SER A 153 14.54 9.46 -7.11
CA SER A 153 13.83 10.40 -8.01
C SER A 153 13.68 9.93 -9.46
N SER A 154 14.48 8.94 -9.87
CA SER A 154 14.37 8.24 -11.16
C SER A 154 15.06 6.88 -11.03
N GLY A 155 14.63 5.91 -11.83
CA GLY A 155 15.23 4.60 -11.94
C GLY A 155 14.20 3.48 -11.87
N ALA A 156 14.50 2.36 -12.54
CA ALA A 156 13.90 1.07 -12.26
C ALA A 156 14.93 0.16 -11.56
N ASP A 157 14.48 -0.72 -10.67
CA ASP A 157 15.31 -1.75 -10.05
C ASP A 157 14.55 -3.06 -9.86
N ASP A 158 15.26 -4.13 -9.50
CA ASP A 158 14.68 -5.46 -9.27
C ASP A 158 13.62 -5.46 -8.16
N THR A 159 13.71 -4.53 -7.20
CA THR A 159 12.72 -4.39 -6.13
C THR A 159 11.42 -3.82 -6.69
N ALA A 160 11.48 -2.79 -7.52
CA ALA A 160 10.32 -2.24 -8.21
C ALA A 160 9.64 -3.31 -9.09
N GLU A 161 10.42 -4.10 -9.84
CA GLU A 161 9.87 -5.16 -10.69
C GLU A 161 9.26 -6.31 -9.86
N ALA A 162 9.90 -6.70 -8.75
CA ALA A 162 9.33 -7.69 -7.83
C ALA A 162 7.99 -7.21 -7.25
N ILE A 163 7.90 -5.95 -6.79
CA ILE A 163 6.66 -5.35 -6.30
C ILE A 163 5.59 -5.35 -7.41
N ALA A 164 5.94 -4.90 -8.62
CA ALA A 164 5.02 -4.90 -9.75
C ALA A 164 4.52 -6.31 -10.10
N GLY A 165 5.39 -7.33 -10.06
CA GLY A 165 5.02 -8.73 -10.27
C GLY A 165 3.98 -9.23 -9.26
N HIS A 166 4.14 -8.89 -7.98
CA HIS A 166 3.15 -9.22 -6.94
C HIS A 166 1.82 -8.50 -7.16
N LEU A 167 1.84 -7.23 -7.56
CA LEU A 167 0.63 -6.46 -7.89
C LEU A 167 -0.09 -7.02 -9.13
N ARG A 168 0.65 -7.42 -10.16
CA ARG A 168 0.09 -8.07 -11.36
C ARG A 168 -0.61 -9.39 -11.02
N ALA A 169 0.01 -10.20 -10.16
CA ALA A 169 -0.58 -11.43 -9.64
C ALA A 169 -1.83 -11.18 -8.78
N ALA A 170 -1.97 -9.97 -8.21
CA ALA A 170 -3.12 -9.51 -7.44
C ALA A 170 -4.18 -8.78 -8.28
N SER A 171 -4.24 -9.07 -9.59
CA SER A 171 -5.21 -8.50 -10.55
C SER A 171 -5.12 -6.99 -10.75
N PHE A 172 -3.96 -6.38 -10.53
CA PHE A 172 -3.66 -5.03 -11.00
C PHE A 172 -2.93 -5.07 -12.35
N ALA A 173 -2.96 -3.96 -13.08
CA ALA A 173 -1.97 -3.67 -14.12
C ALA A 173 -0.88 -2.81 -13.47
N ALA A 174 0.34 -3.31 -13.37
CA ALA A 174 1.44 -2.57 -12.76
C ALA A 174 2.62 -2.47 -13.74
N PHE A 175 3.13 -1.27 -13.96
CA PHE A 175 4.21 -0.99 -14.90
C PHE A 175 5.38 -0.37 -14.15
N VAL A 176 6.60 -0.82 -14.43
CA VAL A 176 7.81 -0.21 -13.87
C VAL A 176 8.33 0.82 -14.86
N LEU A 177 8.54 2.05 -14.38
CA LEU A 177 8.99 3.19 -15.17
C LEU A 177 10.33 3.71 -14.63
N GLU A 178 11.22 4.11 -15.55
CA GLU A 178 12.46 4.83 -15.22
C GLU A 178 12.18 6.23 -14.65
N ASP A 179 11.11 6.89 -15.10
CA ASP A 179 10.70 8.21 -14.61
C ASP A 179 9.23 8.17 -14.18
N VAL A 180 9.00 7.61 -12.98
CA VAL A 180 7.65 7.54 -12.41
C VAL A 180 7.08 8.91 -12.04
N MET A 181 7.94 9.90 -11.79
CA MET A 181 7.46 11.24 -11.41
C MET A 181 6.77 11.95 -12.58
N ARG A 182 7.05 11.55 -13.82
CA ARG A 182 6.34 12.05 -15.00
C ARG A 182 4.86 11.64 -15.04
N SER A 183 4.47 10.54 -14.40
CA SER A 183 3.07 10.11 -14.35
C SER A 183 2.32 10.58 -13.09
N LYS A 184 2.98 11.27 -12.16
CA LYS A 184 2.38 11.84 -10.94
C LYS A 184 1.88 13.27 -11.10
#